data_AF-A0A934AKY5-F1
#
_entry.id   AF-A0A934AKY5-F1
#
_cell.length_a   1.000
_cell.length_b   1.000
_cell.length_c   1.000
_cell.angle_alpha   90.00
_cell.angle_beta   90.00
_cell.angle_gamma   90.00
#
_symmetry.space_group_name_H-M   'P 1'
#
loop_
_entity.id
_entity.type
_entity.pdbx_description
1 polymer ?
#
loop_
_entity_poly.entity_id
_entity_poly.type
_entity_poly.pdbx_seq_one_letter_code
_entity_poly.pdbx_strand_id
1 'polypeptide(L)'
;MAEGSGLRIVVLTRRGRCASARAAVDSLAAAGLPVAAVVAEPWLNLVFSKGILHGLRTQFLRHGWSTLRNKLGEQFSRGSGQEPLSAFCEARGIAYVEVADHNAPACAAILGSLQPDLIITANTRIILPRILRIPKKGGLNIHKSLLPRYAGLESIFWALYQGEKEVGVTIHCLAQGLDTGAIMAQTPLPVGPGDDLESLDRKADAEAARLLAQVITAIRDNKAAPLPQDESQRTYFSWPTPAQRRELAERLASRRASQRLVIINADDFGLTRSVNQAVVACHEKGVVTSATLMANAPAFDEAVALAKAHPSLGVGLHFNLTLGTPLCPPDRIPSLVDASGAFFPRRGLELKALLGRVESSHVALELEAQYHRLAHAGLKPTHIDGHQHCHVLPGVLGPVADFCRAHGLGIRCPRPAPLIRRSSQGSPAKTPRSLRSLLLKALLSWQWPRHARGLAGNDSFTSVFDIVPLPSRLAPSDYAELLAPSRVQGAAELMVHPSSDAGQLKGLTRIGDVSEAEYAALLAADVGALAAAAGGRLGHYGDLRPVPSSTPMTGRSA
;
A
#
# COMPACT_ATOMS: atom_id res chain seq x y z
N MET A 1 11.04 49.17 -20.08
CA MET A 1 10.47 47.89 -19.63
C MET A 1 11.55 46.83 -19.81
N ALA A 2 12.08 46.27 -18.73
CA ALA A 2 13.18 45.31 -18.81
C ALA A 2 12.66 43.97 -19.37
N GLU A 3 13.13 43.57 -20.56
CA GLU A 3 12.91 42.23 -21.10
C GLU A 3 13.57 41.21 -20.16
N GLY A 4 12.74 40.48 -19.42
CA GLY A 4 13.19 39.47 -18.45
C GLY A 4 13.90 38.31 -19.14
N SER A 5 15.19 38.17 -18.90
CA SER A 5 16.13 37.16 -19.39
C SER A 5 15.88 35.74 -18.84
N GLY A 6 14.71 35.16 -19.11
CA GLY A 6 14.37 33.78 -18.75
C GLY A 6 14.86 32.75 -19.78
N LEU A 7 15.26 31.56 -19.34
CA LEU A 7 15.59 30.44 -20.24
C LEU A 7 14.33 29.94 -20.95
N ARG A 8 14.38 29.79 -22.28
CA ARG A 8 13.30 29.19 -23.07
C ARG A 8 13.44 27.67 -23.12
N ILE A 9 12.61 26.98 -22.33
CA ILE A 9 12.67 25.53 -22.16
C ILE A 9 11.62 24.83 -23.03
N VAL A 10 12.03 23.81 -23.78
CA VAL A 10 11.12 22.94 -24.55
C VAL A 10 11.27 21.49 -24.08
N VAL A 11 10.14 20.82 -23.82
CA VAL A 11 10.12 19.42 -23.41
C VAL A 11 9.72 18.53 -24.58
N LEU A 12 10.53 17.52 -24.88
CA LEU A 12 10.23 16.46 -25.84
C LEU A 12 9.75 15.21 -25.10
N THR A 13 8.64 14.62 -25.53
CA THR A 13 8.08 13.43 -24.87
C THR A 13 7.21 12.57 -25.79
N ARG A 14 6.71 11.44 -25.28
CA ARG A 14 5.74 10.58 -25.98
C ARG A 14 4.37 10.67 -25.33
N ARG A 15 3.32 10.80 -26.14
CA ARG A 15 1.93 10.93 -25.66
C ARG A 15 1.51 9.83 -24.69
N GLY A 16 1.90 8.58 -24.99
CA GLY A 16 1.57 7.40 -24.17
C GLY A 16 2.50 7.12 -22.98
N ARG A 17 3.56 7.92 -22.78
CA ARG A 17 4.49 7.81 -21.63
C ARG A 17 4.94 9.21 -21.17
N CYS A 18 3.97 10.02 -20.74
CA CYS A 18 4.18 11.44 -20.43
C CYS A 18 4.24 11.77 -18.93
N ALA A 19 4.22 10.78 -18.02
CA ALA A 19 4.26 11.02 -16.57
C ALA A 19 5.49 11.83 -16.14
N SER A 20 6.69 11.43 -16.59
CA SER A 20 7.94 12.17 -16.36
C SER A 20 7.90 13.60 -16.91
N ALA A 21 7.28 13.80 -18.08
CA ALA A 21 7.17 15.12 -18.71
C ALA A 21 6.22 16.04 -17.93
N ARG A 22 5.09 15.51 -17.44
CA ARG A 22 4.17 16.26 -16.57
C ARG A 22 4.82 16.68 -15.26
N ALA A 23 5.46 15.72 -14.59
CA ALA A 23 6.19 15.99 -13.35
C ALA A 23 7.26 17.06 -13.56
N ALA A 24 8.03 16.97 -14.65
CA ALA A 24 9.01 17.99 -15.03
C ALA A 24 8.36 19.36 -15.25
N VAL A 25 7.27 19.45 -16.03
CA VAL A 25 6.56 20.72 -16.28
C VAL A 25 6.07 21.35 -14.98
N ASP A 26 5.39 20.59 -14.12
CA ASP A 26 4.86 21.08 -12.84
C ASP A 26 5.98 21.56 -11.91
N SER A 27 7.06 20.79 -11.79
CA SER A 27 8.18 21.16 -10.92
C SER A 27 8.95 22.38 -11.44
N LEU A 28 9.07 22.54 -12.75
CA LEU A 28 9.72 23.70 -13.35
C LEU A 28 8.87 24.96 -13.17
N ALA A 29 7.55 24.86 -13.38
CA ALA A 29 6.63 25.96 -13.11
C ALA A 29 6.70 26.41 -11.63
N ALA A 30 6.70 25.47 -10.68
CA ALA A 30 6.84 25.76 -9.27
C ALA A 30 8.17 26.44 -8.90
N ALA A 31 9.24 26.19 -9.67
CA ALA A 31 10.55 26.82 -9.50
C ALA A 31 10.69 28.18 -10.25
N GLY A 32 9.61 28.69 -10.85
CA GLY A 32 9.64 29.92 -11.65
C GLY A 32 10.41 29.77 -12.98
N LEU A 33 10.45 28.55 -13.52
CA LEU A 33 11.11 28.20 -14.78
C LEU A 33 10.04 27.77 -15.80
N PRO A 34 9.34 28.71 -16.48
CA PRO A 34 8.23 28.35 -17.34
C PRO A 34 8.69 27.53 -18.56
N VAL A 35 7.92 26.49 -18.88
CA VAL A 35 8.11 25.69 -20.10
C VAL A 35 7.40 26.38 -21.25
N ALA A 36 8.13 26.67 -22.33
CA ALA A 36 7.59 27.39 -23.49
C ALA A 36 6.72 26.48 -24.37
N ALA A 37 7.13 25.23 -24.55
CA ALA A 37 6.38 24.27 -25.33
C ALA A 37 6.65 22.82 -24.89
N VAL A 38 5.64 21.98 -25.09
CA VAL A 38 5.75 20.52 -25.05
C VAL A 38 5.54 20.00 -26.47
N VAL A 39 6.56 19.33 -27.01
CA VAL A 39 6.49 18.67 -28.31
C VAL A 39 6.37 17.16 -28.07
N ALA A 40 5.29 16.57 -28.58
CA ALA A 40 4.97 15.17 -28.32
C ALA A 40 4.88 14.36 -29.61
N GLU A 41 5.31 13.11 -29.54
CA GLU A 41 5.11 12.13 -30.62
C GLU A 41 4.24 10.93 -30.17
N PRO A 42 3.67 10.16 -31.12
CA PRO A 42 2.96 8.93 -30.82
C PRO A 42 3.87 7.84 -30.21
N TRP A 43 3.32 7.04 -29.29
CA TRP A 43 4.07 5.95 -28.63
C TRP A 43 4.51 4.82 -29.60
N LEU A 44 3.72 4.55 -30.66
CA LEU A 44 3.85 3.38 -31.53
C LEU A 44 4.71 3.57 -32.80
N ASN A 45 5.76 4.39 -32.74
CA ASN A 45 6.74 4.49 -33.84
C ASN A 45 8.10 3.83 -33.50
N LEU A 46 8.08 2.77 -32.69
CA LEU A 46 9.24 1.88 -32.59
C LEU A 46 9.20 0.87 -33.76
N VAL A 47 10.35 0.73 -34.42
CA VAL A 47 10.68 -0.19 -35.52
C VAL A 47 10.38 0.33 -36.93
N PHE A 48 11.42 0.31 -37.77
CA PHE A 48 11.51 0.64 -39.21
C PHE A 48 12.03 2.03 -39.61
N SER A 49 13.06 2.54 -38.93
CA SER A 49 14.04 3.43 -39.58
C SER A 49 15.12 2.61 -40.30
N LYS A 50 14.82 2.19 -41.54
CA LYS A 50 15.72 1.93 -42.69
C LYS A 50 17.13 1.29 -42.52
N GLY A 51 17.39 0.46 -41.49
CA GLY A 51 18.72 -0.18 -41.31
C GLY A 51 18.76 -1.71 -41.26
N ILE A 52 17.65 -2.40 -41.00
CA ILE A 52 17.68 -3.86 -40.69
C ILE A 52 16.57 -4.62 -41.45
N LEU A 53 16.33 -4.27 -42.72
CA LEU A 53 15.46 -5.07 -43.58
C LEU A 53 16.04 -5.16 -44.99
N HIS A 54 17.13 -5.90 -45.11
CA HIS A 54 17.60 -6.43 -46.41
C HIS A 54 17.01 -7.82 -46.72
N GLY A 55 15.96 -8.23 -46.00
CA GLY A 55 15.21 -9.45 -46.29
C GLY A 55 13.75 -9.23 -45.93
N LEU A 56 12.85 -9.57 -46.85
CA LEU A 56 11.38 -9.51 -46.79
C LEU A 56 10.74 -8.26 -47.41
N ARG A 57 10.67 -8.31 -48.75
CA ARG A 57 9.65 -7.65 -49.57
C ARG A 57 8.27 -8.18 -49.19
N THR A 58 7.28 -7.29 -49.01
CA THR A 58 5.97 -7.33 -49.72
C THR A 58 5.09 -6.15 -49.30
N GLN A 59 4.33 -5.63 -50.26
CA GLN A 59 3.84 -4.26 -50.33
C GLN A 59 2.32 -4.12 -50.06
N PHE A 60 1.73 -4.92 -49.15
CA PHE A 60 0.26 -5.03 -49.07
C PHE A 60 -0.44 -4.73 -47.73
N LEU A 61 0.25 -4.28 -46.67
CA LEU A 61 -0.40 -4.06 -45.35
C LEU A 61 -0.36 -2.62 -44.82
N ARG A 62 -0.10 -1.62 -45.67
CA ARG A 62 0.21 -0.24 -45.23
C ARG A 62 -0.99 0.65 -44.87
N HIS A 63 -2.23 0.33 -45.27
CA HIS A 63 -3.38 1.22 -45.04
C HIS A 63 -4.43 0.69 -44.05
N GLY A 64 -4.59 -0.63 -43.88
CA GLY A 64 -5.55 -1.18 -42.91
C GLY A 64 -5.04 -1.23 -41.46
N TRP A 65 -3.72 -1.40 -41.27
CA TRP A 65 -3.11 -1.60 -39.95
C TRP A 65 -2.81 -0.30 -39.19
N SER A 66 -2.64 0.83 -39.88
CA SER A 66 -2.40 2.13 -39.22
C SER A 66 -3.64 2.62 -38.47
N THR A 67 -4.82 2.40 -39.03
CA THR A 67 -6.11 2.80 -38.46
C THR A 67 -6.49 1.96 -37.24
N LEU A 68 -6.19 0.65 -37.26
CA LEU A 68 -6.42 -0.25 -36.13
C LEU A 68 -5.42 0.01 -34.98
N ARG A 69 -4.16 0.33 -35.31
CA ARG A 69 -3.09 0.66 -34.36
C ARG A 69 -3.33 1.99 -33.61
N ASN A 70 -3.86 3.00 -34.30
CA ASN A 70 -4.23 4.27 -33.66
C ASN A 70 -5.42 4.09 -32.70
N LYS A 71 -6.42 3.27 -33.07
CA LYS A 71 -7.55 2.93 -32.18
C LYS A 71 -7.12 2.14 -30.94
N LEU A 72 -6.17 1.21 -31.07
CA LEU A 72 -5.63 0.44 -29.94
C LEU A 72 -4.74 1.29 -29.01
N GLY A 73 -3.97 2.23 -29.55
CA GLY A 73 -3.20 3.21 -28.75
C GLY A 73 -4.08 4.19 -27.97
N GLU A 74 -5.22 4.60 -28.54
CA GLU A 74 -6.22 5.40 -27.83
C GLU A 74 -6.93 4.60 -26.72
N GLN A 75 -7.18 3.30 -26.91
CA GLN A 75 -7.77 2.45 -25.88
C GLN A 75 -6.83 2.24 -24.67
N PHE A 76 -5.51 2.12 -24.87
CA PHE A 76 -4.55 2.08 -23.76
C PHE A 76 -4.40 3.43 -23.05
N SER A 77 -4.55 4.54 -23.78
CA SER A 77 -4.55 5.89 -23.20
C SER A 77 -5.80 6.15 -22.34
N ARG A 78 -6.94 5.55 -22.70
CA ARG A 78 -8.19 5.62 -21.92
C ARG A 78 -8.18 4.74 -20.66
N GLY A 79 -7.23 3.83 -20.52
CA GLY A 79 -7.13 2.92 -19.38
C GLY A 79 -6.45 3.49 -18.13
N SER A 80 -5.75 4.63 -18.22
CA SER A 80 -4.98 5.19 -17.09
C SER A 80 -5.71 6.25 -16.27
N GLY A 81 -6.92 6.66 -16.65
CA GLY A 81 -7.68 7.70 -15.95
C GLY A 81 -7.03 9.08 -15.91
N GLN A 82 -5.90 9.29 -16.62
CA GLN A 82 -5.21 10.57 -16.69
C GLN A 82 -5.77 11.44 -17.80
N GLU A 83 -5.87 12.75 -17.56
CA GLU A 83 -6.25 13.73 -18.58
C GLU A 83 -5.30 13.68 -19.79
N PRO A 84 -5.73 14.04 -21.01
CA PRO A 84 -4.86 14.16 -22.17
C PRO A 84 -3.69 15.14 -21.96
N LEU A 85 -2.52 14.89 -22.56
CA LEU A 85 -1.35 15.77 -22.40
C LEU A 85 -1.58 17.17 -22.99
N SER A 86 -2.38 17.25 -24.05
CA SER A 86 -2.81 18.53 -24.63
C SER A 86 -3.61 19.37 -23.62
N ALA A 87 -4.61 18.76 -22.97
CA ALA A 87 -5.43 19.42 -21.95
C ALA A 87 -4.60 19.89 -20.75
N PHE A 88 -3.62 19.08 -20.32
CA PHE A 88 -2.68 19.46 -19.26
C PHE A 88 -1.84 20.68 -19.61
N CYS A 89 -1.36 20.78 -20.86
CA CYS A 89 -0.60 21.93 -21.35
C CYS A 89 -1.49 23.17 -21.48
N GLU A 90 -2.69 23.02 -22.04
CA GLU A 90 -3.67 24.08 -22.21
C GLU A 90 -4.05 24.72 -20.86
N ALA A 91 -4.33 23.89 -19.85
CA ALA A 91 -4.64 24.35 -18.49
C ALA A 91 -3.51 25.17 -17.83
N ARG A 92 -2.28 25.09 -18.36
CA ARG A 92 -1.09 25.81 -17.89
C ARG A 92 -0.63 26.91 -18.85
N GLY A 93 -1.35 27.14 -19.94
CA GLY A 93 -0.97 28.10 -20.98
C GLY A 93 0.32 27.71 -21.72
N ILE A 94 0.64 26.42 -21.80
CA ILE A 94 1.86 25.92 -22.46
C ILE A 94 1.51 25.49 -23.89
N ALA A 95 2.34 25.90 -24.86
CA ALA A 95 2.16 25.48 -26.25
C ALA A 95 2.35 23.96 -26.38
N TYR A 96 1.35 23.28 -26.95
CA TYR A 96 1.41 21.85 -27.22
C TYR A 96 1.52 21.61 -28.73
N VAL A 97 2.52 20.84 -29.15
CA VAL A 97 2.73 20.52 -30.56
C VAL A 97 2.89 19.02 -30.76
N GLU A 98 2.11 18.44 -31.66
CA GLU A 98 2.27 17.05 -32.06
C GLU A 98 3.13 16.92 -33.30
N VAL A 99 4.08 15.99 -33.26
CA VAL A 99 4.92 15.62 -34.40
C VAL A 99 4.87 14.11 -34.61
N ALA A 100 4.97 13.65 -35.86
CA ALA A 100 5.04 12.22 -36.15
C ALA A 100 6.34 11.57 -35.63
N ASP A 101 7.42 12.36 -35.62
CA ASP A 101 8.77 11.94 -35.28
C ASP A 101 9.60 13.16 -34.84
N HIS A 102 10.19 13.11 -33.64
CA HIS A 102 11.07 14.19 -33.17
C HIS A 102 12.26 14.49 -34.09
N ASN A 103 12.71 13.53 -34.88
CA ASN A 103 13.85 13.69 -35.81
C ASN A 103 13.42 14.10 -37.23
N ALA A 104 12.12 14.25 -37.49
CA ALA A 104 11.64 14.70 -38.79
C ALA A 104 12.06 16.15 -39.08
N PRO A 105 12.24 16.52 -40.37
CA PRO A 105 12.51 17.91 -40.76
C PRO A 105 11.46 18.90 -40.22
N ALA A 106 10.19 18.50 -40.17
CA ALA A 106 9.11 19.31 -39.64
C ALA A 106 9.31 19.63 -38.15
N CYS A 107 9.74 18.66 -37.34
CA CYS A 107 10.06 18.89 -35.93
C CYS A 107 11.24 19.85 -35.77
N ALA A 108 12.29 19.69 -36.59
CA ALA A 108 13.42 20.62 -36.58
C ALA A 108 13.00 22.06 -36.93
N ALA A 109 12.09 22.24 -37.90
CA ALA A 109 11.55 23.55 -38.25
C ALA A 109 10.73 24.17 -37.10
N ILE A 110 9.88 23.37 -36.44
CA ILE A 110 9.11 23.79 -35.25
C ILE A 110 10.05 24.19 -34.10
N LEU A 111 11.05 23.37 -33.79
CA LEU A 111 12.02 23.72 -32.75
C LEU A 111 12.83 24.96 -33.13
N GLY A 112 13.15 25.15 -34.41
CA GLY A 112 13.79 26.36 -34.92
C GLY A 112 12.95 27.62 -34.70
N SER A 113 11.63 27.56 -34.90
CA SER A 113 10.74 28.71 -34.65
C SER A 113 10.53 28.97 -33.16
N LEU A 114 10.55 27.93 -32.33
CA LEU A 114 10.48 28.05 -30.87
C LEU A 114 11.77 28.63 -30.26
N GLN A 115 12.91 28.53 -30.95
CA GLN A 115 14.22 29.03 -30.49
C GLN A 115 14.55 28.64 -29.02
N PRO A 116 14.56 27.35 -28.66
CA PRO A 116 14.83 26.91 -27.30
C PRO A 116 16.26 27.28 -26.86
N ASP A 117 16.40 27.68 -25.61
CA ASP A 117 17.72 27.71 -24.96
C ASP A 117 18.10 26.30 -24.48
N LEU A 118 17.12 25.54 -23.97
CA LEU A 118 17.29 24.16 -23.51
C LEU A 118 16.18 23.25 -24.05
N ILE A 119 16.57 22.03 -24.42
CA ILE A 119 15.64 20.93 -24.68
C ILE A 119 15.73 19.89 -23.56
N ILE A 120 14.59 19.46 -23.02
CA ILE A 120 14.50 18.37 -22.05
C ILE A 120 13.88 17.15 -22.72
N THR A 121 14.54 16.00 -22.67
CA THR A 121 13.97 14.74 -23.12
C THR A 121 13.46 13.93 -21.93
N ALA A 122 12.19 13.54 -22.00
CA ALA A 122 11.53 12.71 -21.00
C ALA A 122 10.80 11.56 -21.70
N ASN A 123 11.38 10.35 -21.65
CA ASN A 123 10.89 9.13 -22.33
C ASN A 123 10.70 9.31 -23.85
N THR A 124 11.72 9.80 -24.54
CA THR A 124 11.70 10.00 -26.00
C THR A 124 12.34 8.83 -26.74
N ARG A 125 12.33 8.92 -28.08
CA ARG A 125 13.28 8.17 -28.93
C ARG A 125 14.71 8.70 -28.79
N ILE A 126 15.63 8.02 -29.44
CA ILE A 126 16.99 8.53 -29.74
C ILE A 126 16.85 9.82 -30.55
N ILE A 127 17.43 10.90 -30.03
CA ILE A 127 17.43 12.22 -30.67
C ILE A 127 18.68 12.36 -31.53
N LEU A 128 18.49 12.65 -32.82
CA LEU A 128 19.59 12.73 -33.78
C LEU A 128 20.31 14.09 -33.72
N PRO A 129 21.59 14.17 -34.18
CA PRO A 129 22.39 15.40 -34.12
C PRO A 129 21.71 16.66 -34.69
N ARG A 130 20.80 16.51 -35.66
CA ARG A 130 20.07 17.66 -36.21
C ARG A 130 19.22 18.39 -35.17
N ILE A 131 18.68 17.66 -34.20
CA ILE A 131 17.82 18.20 -33.14
C ILE A 131 18.68 18.67 -31.97
N LEU A 132 19.74 17.89 -31.65
CA LEU A 132 20.68 18.21 -30.56
C LEU A 132 21.38 19.57 -30.72
N ARG A 133 21.56 20.03 -31.97
CA ARG A 133 22.23 21.30 -32.29
C ARG A 133 21.32 22.52 -32.26
N ILE A 134 20.00 22.33 -32.14
CA ILE A 134 19.03 23.44 -32.17
C ILE A 134 19.09 24.31 -30.90
N PRO A 135 19.09 23.74 -29.67
CA PRO A 135 19.04 24.57 -28.46
C PRO A 135 20.39 25.23 -28.17
N LYS A 136 20.37 26.52 -27.81
CA LYS A 136 21.59 27.33 -27.62
C LYS A 136 22.51 26.82 -26.50
N LYS A 137 21.93 26.27 -25.43
CA LYS A 137 22.65 25.73 -24.26
C LYS A 137 22.62 24.19 -24.21
N GLY A 138 22.25 23.54 -25.31
CA GLY A 138 22.18 22.08 -25.41
C GLY A 138 20.87 21.50 -24.85
N GLY A 139 20.89 20.22 -24.50
CA GLY A 139 19.73 19.55 -23.93
C GLY A 139 20.08 18.63 -22.78
N LEU A 140 19.07 18.26 -22.01
CA LEU A 140 19.18 17.39 -20.85
C LEU A 140 18.25 16.19 -21.02
N ASN A 141 18.67 15.03 -20.54
CA ASN A 141 17.84 13.83 -20.45
C ASN A 141 17.59 13.46 -18.99
N ILE A 142 16.36 13.01 -18.72
CA ILE A 142 16.00 12.34 -17.48
C ILE A 142 16.23 10.84 -17.67
N HIS A 143 17.19 10.27 -16.94
CA HIS A 143 17.46 8.83 -16.96
C HIS A 143 17.24 8.21 -15.59
N LYS A 144 16.46 7.12 -15.50
CA LYS A 144 16.05 6.51 -14.22
C LYS A 144 17.07 5.46 -13.73
N SER A 145 18.35 5.82 -13.71
CA SER A 145 19.41 5.09 -13.01
C SER A 145 20.52 6.03 -12.54
N LEU A 146 21.51 5.48 -11.82
CA LEU A 146 22.80 6.10 -11.53
C LEU A 146 23.75 5.83 -12.70
N LEU A 147 23.83 6.75 -13.67
CA LEU A 147 24.76 6.62 -14.79
C LEU A 147 26.22 6.69 -14.29
N PRO A 148 27.15 5.98 -14.94
CA PRO A 148 27.05 5.27 -16.23
C PRO A 148 26.43 3.86 -16.15
N ARG A 149 26.04 3.39 -14.96
CA ARG A 149 25.41 2.08 -14.78
C ARG A 149 23.96 2.12 -15.25
N TYR A 150 23.51 1.01 -15.84
CA TYR A 150 22.14 0.82 -16.32
C TYR A 150 21.72 1.83 -17.40
N ALA A 151 22.64 2.18 -18.30
CA ALA A 151 22.34 2.93 -19.52
C ALA A 151 21.40 2.15 -20.44
N GLY A 152 20.64 2.84 -21.30
CA GLY A 152 19.73 2.22 -22.25
C GLY A 152 18.29 2.13 -21.73
N LEU A 153 17.65 0.97 -21.87
CA LEU A 153 16.20 0.86 -21.75
C LEU A 153 15.78 0.16 -20.44
N GLU A 154 14.64 0.58 -19.89
CA GLU A 154 13.99 -0.04 -18.72
C GLU A 154 14.96 -0.20 -17.53
N SER A 155 15.69 0.86 -17.21
CA SER A 155 16.77 0.86 -16.20
C SER A 155 16.33 0.40 -14.81
N ILE A 156 15.14 0.81 -14.34
CA ILE A 156 14.57 0.35 -13.06
C ILE A 156 14.33 -1.16 -13.09
N PHE A 157 13.86 -1.72 -14.21
CA PHE A 157 13.70 -3.16 -14.35
C PHE A 157 15.02 -3.88 -14.17
N TRP A 158 16.07 -3.44 -14.86
CA TRP A 158 17.37 -4.09 -14.82
C TRP A 158 18.04 -3.96 -13.45
N ALA A 159 17.94 -2.81 -12.79
CA ALA A 159 18.43 -2.65 -11.42
C ALA A 159 17.75 -3.65 -10.47
N LEU A 160 16.42 -3.78 -10.53
CA LEU A 160 15.70 -4.77 -9.72
C LEU A 160 16.05 -6.21 -10.11
N TYR A 161 16.17 -6.50 -11.40
CA TYR A 161 16.53 -7.82 -11.91
C TYR A 161 17.92 -8.25 -11.40
N GLN A 162 18.89 -7.34 -11.38
CA GLN A 162 20.23 -7.56 -10.83
C GLN A 162 20.29 -7.58 -9.29
N GLY A 163 19.15 -7.32 -8.61
CA GLY A 163 19.05 -7.40 -7.16
C GLY A 163 19.58 -6.17 -6.42
N GLU A 164 19.64 -5.01 -7.09
CA GLU A 164 20.09 -3.76 -6.48
C GLU A 164 19.19 -3.36 -5.30
N LYS A 165 19.82 -2.82 -4.25
CA LYS A 165 19.12 -2.26 -3.07
C LYS A 165 18.72 -0.81 -3.28
N GLU A 166 19.22 -0.18 -4.33
CA GLU A 166 18.90 1.18 -4.72
C GLU A 166 18.76 1.26 -6.24
N VAL A 167 17.84 2.09 -6.70
CA VAL A 167 17.83 2.63 -8.06
C VAL A 167 18.34 4.06 -8.00
N GLY A 168 18.21 4.83 -9.06
CA GLY A 168 18.51 6.25 -8.98
C GLY A 168 17.93 7.03 -10.13
N VAL A 169 18.19 8.31 -10.12
CA VAL A 169 17.87 9.23 -11.20
C VAL A 169 19.11 10.03 -11.53
N THR A 170 19.39 10.17 -12.82
CA THR A 170 20.43 11.03 -13.36
C THR A 170 19.82 12.04 -14.32
N ILE A 171 20.16 13.32 -14.13
CA ILE A 171 19.99 14.36 -15.14
C ILE A 171 21.34 14.52 -15.85
N HIS A 172 21.40 14.24 -17.15
CA HIS A 172 22.65 14.31 -17.92
C HIS A 172 22.47 15.10 -19.21
N CYS A 173 23.56 15.65 -19.74
CA CYS A 173 23.56 16.37 -21.00
C CYS A 173 23.28 15.43 -22.17
N LEU A 174 22.50 15.86 -23.16
CA LEU A 174 22.38 15.11 -24.40
C LEU A 174 23.71 15.14 -25.18
N ALA A 175 24.19 13.95 -25.53
CA ALA A 175 25.40 13.75 -26.33
C ALA A 175 25.10 12.87 -27.56
N GLN A 176 26.09 12.68 -28.43
CA GLN A 176 25.95 11.82 -29.61
C GLN A 176 25.77 10.34 -29.23
N GLY A 177 26.42 9.90 -28.15
CA GLY A 177 26.28 8.54 -27.61
C GLY A 177 25.01 8.37 -26.77
N LEU A 178 24.55 7.12 -26.63
CA LEU A 178 23.39 6.78 -25.82
C LEU A 178 23.74 6.84 -24.33
N ASP A 179 23.12 7.80 -23.65
CA ASP A 179 23.30 8.07 -22.23
C ASP A 179 24.76 8.32 -21.80
N THR A 180 25.59 8.86 -22.69
CA THR A 180 27.03 9.10 -22.44
C THR A 180 27.37 10.54 -22.07
N GLY A 181 26.40 11.45 -22.02
CA GLY A 181 26.69 12.84 -21.77
C GLY A 181 27.03 13.14 -20.31
N ALA A 182 27.69 14.26 -20.07
CA ALA A 182 28.12 14.63 -18.73
C ALA A 182 26.93 14.70 -17.75
N ILE A 183 27.12 14.20 -16.53
CA ILE A 183 26.13 14.20 -15.46
C ILE A 183 26.03 15.61 -14.88
N MET A 184 24.82 16.12 -14.80
CA MET A 184 24.53 17.41 -14.16
C MET A 184 24.18 17.23 -12.69
N ALA A 185 23.41 16.19 -12.38
CA ALA A 185 23.10 15.77 -11.02
C ALA A 185 22.58 14.33 -11.02
N GLN A 186 22.74 13.63 -9.89
CA GLN A 186 22.16 12.32 -9.66
C GLN A 186 21.73 12.15 -8.20
N THR A 187 20.69 11.35 -7.99
CA THR A 187 20.22 10.98 -6.65
C THR A 187 19.95 9.47 -6.58
N PRO A 188 20.50 8.74 -5.58
CA PRO A 188 20.12 7.36 -5.30
C PRO A 188 18.73 7.29 -4.66
N LEU A 189 17.98 6.24 -4.98
CA LEU A 189 16.64 5.98 -4.46
C LEU A 189 16.59 4.57 -3.86
N PRO A 190 16.41 4.43 -2.54
CA PRO A 190 16.39 3.12 -1.91
C PRO A 190 15.19 2.29 -2.37
N VAL A 191 15.41 1.00 -2.65
CA VAL A 191 14.36 0.04 -2.96
C VAL A 191 13.77 -0.47 -1.65
N GLY A 192 12.57 0.03 -1.34
CA GLY A 192 11.78 -0.43 -0.21
C GLY A 192 11.26 -1.85 -0.45
N PRO A 193 10.90 -2.57 0.62
CA PRO A 193 10.65 -3.99 0.47
C PRO A 193 9.25 -4.32 -0.08
N GLY A 194 8.32 -3.35 -0.02
CA GLY A 194 7.03 -3.39 -0.72
C GLY A 194 7.06 -2.79 -2.14
N ASP A 195 8.18 -2.23 -2.57
CA ASP A 195 8.28 -1.58 -3.89
C ASP A 195 8.16 -2.60 -5.03
N ASP A 196 7.67 -2.11 -6.15
CA ASP A 196 7.61 -2.78 -7.45
C ASP A 196 8.02 -1.79 -8.55
N LEU A 197 7.95 -2.22 -9.80
CA LEU A 197 8.32 -1.39 -10.95
C LEU A 197 7.52 -0.07 -10.97
N GLU A 198 6.20 -0.12 -10.74
CA GLU A 198 5.34 1.06 -10.85
C GLU A 198 5.59 2.07 -9.73
N SER A 199 5.67 1.60 -8.49
CA SER A 199 5.95 2.46 -7.32
C SER A 199 7.33 3.09 -7.41
N LEU A 200 8.35 2.38 -7.88
CA LEU A 200 9.67 2.95 -8.12
C LEU A 200 9.69 3.91 -9.30
N ASP A 201 8.97 3.63 -10.39
CA ASP A 201 8.88 4.53 -11.53
C ASP A 201 8.27 5.89 -11.14
N ARG A 202 7.25 5.86 -10.26
CA ARG A 202 6.60 7.05 -9.69
C ARG A 202 7.51 7.83 -8.74
N LYS A 203 8.25 7.13 -7.87
CA LYS A 203 9.27 7.75 -6.99
C LYS A 203 10.36 8.43 -7.83
N ALA A 204 10.84 7.74 -8.86
CA ALA A 204 11.85 8.25 -9.77
C ALA A 204 11.36 9.46 -10.57
N ASP A 205 10.09 9.48 -11.02
CA ASP A 205 9.53 10.66 -11.71
C ASP A 205 9.46 11.90 -10.81
N ALA A 206 9.02 11.73 -9.56
CA ALA A 206 8.96 12.83 -8.60
C ALA A 206 10.37 13.38 -8.29
N GLU A 207 11.32 12.49 -8.05
CA GLU A 207 12.71 12.87 -7.76
C GLU A 207 13.40 13.50 -8.99
N ALA A 208 13.15 12.96 -10.18
CA ALA A 208 13.65 13.52 -11.43
C ALA A 208 13.17 14.94 -11.67
N ALA A 209 11.89 15.21 -11.43
CA ALA A 209 11.33 16.54 -11.59
C ALA A 209 12.01 17.55 -10.64
N ARG A 210 12.16 17.17 -9.37
CA ARG A 210 12.87 17.97 -8.36
C ARG A 210 14.32 18.25 -8.77
N LEU A 211 15.04 17.21 -9.18
CA LEU A 211 16.44 17.28 -9.56
C LEU A 211 16.64 18.11 -10.84
N LEU A 212 15.74 17.97 -11.81
CA LEU A 212 15.75 18.76 -13.04
C LEU A 212 15.58 20.26 -12.76
N ALA A 213 14.64 20.65 -11.90
CA ALA A 213 14.44 22.05 -11.53
C ALA A 213 15.69 22.65 -10.88
N GLN A 214 16.39 21.87 -10.05
CA GLN A 214 17.68 22.29 -9.47
C GLN A 214 18.76 22.48 -10.54
N VAL A 215 18.89 21.54 -11.47
CA VAL A 215 19.85 21.63 -12.57
C VAL A 215 19.58 22.84 -13.46
N ILE A 216 18.34 23.07 -13.87
CA ILE A 216 18.01 24.21 -14.75
C ILE A 216 18.21 25.55 -14.02
N THR A 217 17.89 25.61 -12.72
CA THR A 217 18.20 26.79 -11.88
C THR A 217 19.70 27.07 -11.87
N ALA A 218 20.53 26.04 -11.68
CA ALA A 218 21.98 26.18 -11.73
C ALA A 218 22.49 26.61 -13.12
N ILE A 219 21.88 26.14 -14.21
CA ILE A 219 22.22 26.60 -15.57
C ILE A 219 21.86 28.07 -15.77
N ARG A 220 20.67 28.50 -15.31
CA ARG A 220 20.22 29.90 -15.38
C ARG A 220 21.19 30.82 -14.65
N ASP A 221 21.64 30.40 -13.47
CA ASP A 221 22.51 31.17 -12.60
C ASP A 221 24.01 31.01 -12.96
N ASN A 222 24.33 30.30 -14.05
CA ASN A 222 25.70 29.96 -14.50
C ASN A 222 26.56 29.27 -13.42
N LYS A 223 25.94 28.44 -12.57
CA LYS A 223 26.57 27.64 -11.51
C LYS A 223 26.62 26.15 -11.80
N ALA A 224 26.10 25.72 -12.95
CA ALA A 224 26.09 24.31 -13.32
C ALA A 224 27.51 23.78 -13.59
N ALA A 225 27.84 22.62 -13.01
CA ALA A 225 29.13 21.96 -13.16
C ALA A 225 28.93 20.53 -13.69
N PRO A 226 28.90 20.33 -15.03
CA PRO A 226 28.77 19.01 -15.63
C PRO A 226 30.00 18.14 -15.32
N LEU A 227 29.76 16.89 -14.92
CA LEU A 227 30.80 15.91 -14.64
C LEU A 227 30.85 14.84 -15.73
N PRO A 228 32.01 14.62 -16.39
CA PRO A 228 32.16 13.50 -17.32
C PRO A 228 31.86 12.15 -16.64
N GLN A 229 31.27 11.23 -17.39
CA GLN A 229 31.04 9.87 -16.89
C GLN A 229 32.33 9.06 -16.94
N ASP A 230 32.53 8.18 -15.94
CA ASP A 230 33.61 7.18 -15.94
C ASP A 230 33.18 5.97 -16.77
N GLU A 231 33.58 5.93 -18.04
CA GLU A 231 33.22 4.87 -18.99
C GLU A 231 33.60 3.46 -18.52
N SER A 232 34.56 3.31 -17.59
CA SER A 232 34.93 2.00 -17.05
C SER A 232 33.82 1.34 -16.20
N GLN A 233 32.88 2.14 -15.69
CA GLN A 233 31.75 1.68 -14.88
C GLN A 233 30.47 1.49 -15.71
N ARG A 234 30.53 1.70 -17.03
CA ARG A 234 29.35 1.70 -17.88
C ARG A 234 28.76 0.31 -18.06
N THR A 235 27.45 0.19 -17.84
CA THR A 235 26.67 -0.99 -18.21
C THR A 235 25.48 -0.57 -19.06
N TYR A 236 25.13 -1.38 -20.07
CA TYR A 236 24.06 -1.08 -21.01
C TYR A 236 23.08 -2.24 -21.11
N PHE A 237 21.79 -1.91 -21.10
CA PHE A 237 20.74 -2.90 -21.24
C PHE A 237 19.70 -2.52 -22.30
N SER A 238 19.18 -3.55 -22.98
CA SER A 238 18.11 -3.44 -23.99
C SER A 238 16.76 -3.85 -23.38
N TRP A 239 15.74 -4.05 -24.21
CA TRP A 239 14.45 -4.55 -23.78
C TRP A 239 14.57 -5.93 -23.12
N PRO A 240 14.02 -6.12 -21.90
CA PRO A 240 14.02 -7.43 -21.27
C PRO A 240 13.06 -8.39 -21.98
N THR A 241 13.44 -9.67 -21.99
CA THR A 241 12.64 -10.75 -22.60
C THR A 241 11.38 -11.05 -21.79
N PRO A 242 10.35 -11.68 -22.38
CA PRO A 242 9.18 -12.14 -21.63
C PRO A 242 9.51 -13.08 -20.47
N ALA A 243 10.54 -13.92 -20.61
CA ALA A 243 11.00 -14.81 -19.55
C ALA A 243 11.57 -14.03 -18.35
N GLN A 244 12.46 -13.07 -18.60
CA GLN A 244 13.01 -12.20 -17.56
C GLN A 244 11.93 -11.38 -16.85
N ARG A 245 10.91 -10.93 -17.60
CA ARG A 245 9.76 -10.22 -17.00
C ARG A 245 8.96 -11.11 -16.05
N ARG A 246 8.71 -12.38 -16.42
CA ARG A 246 8.05 -13.35 -15.54
C ARG A 246 8.89 -13.65 -14.30
N GLU A 247 10.18 -13.90 -14.48
CA GLU A 247 11.10 -14.18 -13.37
C GLU A 247 11.14 -13.03 -12.35
N LEU A 248 11.27 -11.77 -12.81
CA LEU A 248 11.23 -10.63 -11.92
C LEU A 248 9.88 -10.51 -11.21
N ALA A 249 8.77 -10.73 -11.93
CA ALA A 249 7.44 -10.67 -11.35
C ALA A 249 7.26 -11.71 -10.24
N GLU A 250 7.72 -12.95 -10.45
CA GLU A 250 7.71 -14.03 -9.45
C GLU A 250 8.58 -13.68 -8.24
N ARG A 251 9.78 -13.15 -8.46
CA ARG A 251 10.68 -12.69 -7.38
C ARG A 251 10.06 -11.56 -6.55
N LEU A 252 9.47 -10.55 -7.20
CA LEU A 252 8.82 -9.44 -6.52
C LEU A 252 7.55 -9.91 -5.77
N ALA A 253 6.78 -10.84 -6.34
CA ALA A 253 5.64 -11.46 -5.68
C ALA A 253 6.08 -12.27 -4.44
N SER A 254 7.15 -13.05 -4.56
CA SER A 254 7.72 -13.85 -3.47
C SER A 254 8.28 -12.96 -2.36
N ARG A 255 8.95 -11.85 -2.72
CA ARG A 255 9.40 -10.83 -1.76
C ARG A 255 8.22 -10.19 -1.03
N ARG A 256 7.15 -9.84 -1.75
CA ARG A 256 5.92 -9.29 -1.14
C ARG A 256 5.21 -10.29 -0.23
N ALA A 257 5.22 -11.57 -0.61
CA ALA A 257 4.73 -12.65 0.24
C ALA A 257 5.60 -12.75 1.50
N SER A 258 6.91 -12.94 1.42
CA SER A 258 7.77 -13.06 2.62
C SER A 258 7.74 -11.83 3.56
N GLN A 259 7.27 -10.69 3.06
CA GLN A 259 7.03 -9.45 3.80
C GLN A 259 5.65 -9.34 4.45
N ARG A 260 4.71 -10.23 4.13
CA ARG A 260 3.36 -10.26 4.67
C ARG A 260 3.42 -10.44 6.19
N LEU A 261 2.75 -9.54 6.91
CA LEU A 261 2.57 -9.68 8.34
C LEU A 261 1.40 -10.63 8.61
N VAL A 262 1.63 -11.65 9.41
CA VAL A 262 0.63 -12.61 9.87
C VAL A 262 0.48 -12.43 11.37
N ILE A 263 -0.72 -12.05 11.79
CA ILE A 263 -1.06 -11.77 13.17
C ILE A 263 -1.96 -12.89 13.64
N ILE A 264 -1.47 -13.73 14.55
CA ILE A 264 -2.31 -14.70 15.26
C ILE A 264 -2.68 -14.03 16.58
N ASN A 265 -3.90 -13.49 16.64
CA ASN A 265 -4.39 -12.75 17.79
C ASN A 265 -5.30 -13.62 18.66
N ALA A 266 -4.91 -13.77 19.93
CA ALA A 266 -5.77 -14.40 20.92
C ALA A 266 -6.70 -13.39 21.58
N ASP A 267 -8.00 -13.61 21.41
CA ASP A 267 -9.05 -12.79 22.01
C ASP A 267 -9.31 -13.23 23.47
N ASP A 268 -10.05 -12.39 24.21
CA ASP A 268 -10.49 -12.65 25.59
C ASP A 268 -9.35 -12.79 26.64
N PHE A 269 -8.14 -12.29 26.37
CA PHE A 269 -7.07 -12.30 27.37
C PHE A 269 -7.49 -11.48 28.61
N GLY A 270 -7.31 -12.04 29.81
CA GLY A 270 -7.85 -11.48 31.06
C GLY A 270 -9.26 -11.94 31.43
N LEU A 271 -9.97 -12.68 30.56
CA LEU A 271 -11.32 -13.18 30.85
C LEU A 271 -11.33 -14.18 32.01
N THR A 272 -10.50 -15.22 31.93
CA THR A 272 -10.32 -16.24 32.96
C THR A 272 -8.85 -16.61 33.08
N ARG A 273 -8.50 -17.28 34.18
CA ARG A 273 -7.17 -17.85 34.36
C ARG A 273 -6.83 -18.89 33.29
N SER A 274 -7.81 -19.70 32.87
CA SER A 274 -7.61 -20.70 31.81
C SER A 274 -7.30 -20.09 30.45
N VAL A 275 -7.92 -18.95 30.10
CA VAL A 275 -7.57 -18.19 28.89
C VAL A 275 -6.17 -17.60 29.03
N ASN A 276 -5.86 -16.97 30.17
CA ASN A 276 -4.54 -16.38 30.42
C ASN A 276 -3.40 -17.38 30.22
N GLN A 277 -3.53 -18.57 30.81
CA GLN A 277 -2.54 -19.64 30.69
C GLN A 277 -2.40 -20.12 29.25
N ALA A 278 -3.50 -20.28 28.54
CA ALA A 278 -3.49 -20.77 27.16
C ALA A 278 -2.86 -19.75 26.19
N VAL A 279 -3.15 -18.46 26.35
CA VAL A 279 -2.52 -17.37 25.58
C VAL A 279 -1.01 -17.40 25.75
N VAL A 280 -0.53 -17.46 26.99
CA VAL A 280 0.91 -17.48 27.28
C VAL A 280 1.58 -18.74 26.75
N ALA A 281 0.99 -19.92 26.98
CA ALA A 281 1.56 -21.17 26.48
C ALA A 281 1.65 -21.20 24.93
N CYS A 282 0.64 -20.69 24.23
CA CYS A 282 0.68 -20.55 22.78
C CYS A 282 1.69 -19.48 22.31
N HIS A 283 1.91 -18.43 23.12
CA HIS A 283 2.92 -17.41 22.84
C HIS A 283 4.35 -17.93 23.03
N GLU A 284 4.62 -18.64 24.13
CA GLU A 284 5.91 -19.29 24.40
C GLU A 284 6.27 -20.31 23.32
N LYS A 285 5.25 -20.98 22.75
CA LYS A 285 5.42 -21.86 21.58
C LYS A 285 5.76 -21.09 20.29
N GLY A 286 5.50 -19.78 20.24
CA GLY A 286 5.74 -18.90 19.09
C GLY A 286 4.60 -18.82 18.09
N VAL A 287 3.45 -19.47 18.36
CA VAL A 287 2.29 -19.50 17.45
C VAL A 287 1.44 -18.24 17.61
N VAL A 288 1.09 -17.88 18.85
CA VAL A 288 0.36 -16.64 19.15
C VAL A 288 1.36 -15.50 19.31
N THR A 289 1.19 -14.44 18.53
CA THR A 289 2.08 -13.27 18.55
C THR A 289 1.41 -12.03 19.10
N SER A 290 0.08 -12.02 19.12
CA SER A 290 -0.73 -10.89 19.55
C SER A 290 -1.85 -11.38 20.47
N ALA A 291 -2.27 -10.55 21.42
CA ALA A 291 -3.44 -10.82 22.26
C ALA A 291 -4.16 -9.51 22.61
N THR A 292 -5.47 -9.58 22.82
CA THR A 292 -6.27 -8.42 23.21
C THR A 292 -6.84 -8.63 24.60
N LEU A 293 -6.55 -7.67 25.49
CA LEU A 293 -6.79 -7.79 26.93
C LEU A 293 -8.09 -7.08 27.34
N MET A 294 -8.97 -7.79 28.06
CA MET A 294 -10.24 -7.29 28.58
C MET A 294 -10.04 -6.50 29.89
N ALA A 295 -10.23 -5.19 29.83
CA ALA A 295 -9.97 -4.30 30.96
C ALA A 295 -10.89 -4.55 32.17
N ASN A 296 -12.13 -4.95 31.94
CA ASN A 296 -13.14 -5.12 32.99
C ASN A 296 -13.31 -6.59 33.46
N ALA A 297 -12.44 -7.48 33.01
CA ALA A 297 -12.55 -8.91 33.28
C ALA A 297 -11.89 -9.33 34.61
N PRO A 298 -12.33 -10.44 35.24
CA PRO A 298 -11.88 -10.82 36.57
C PRO A 298 -10.42 -11.29 36.65
N ALA A 299 -9.84 -11.81 35.56
CA ALA A 299 -8.44 -12.25 35.52
C ALA A 299 -7.49 -11.18 34.93
N PHE A 300 -7.91 -9.90 34.94
CA PHE A 300 -7.15 -8.76 34.43
C PHE A 300 -5.75 -8.64 35.05
N ASP A 301 -5.64 -8.69 36.38
CA ASP A 301 -4.36 -8.45 37.07
C ASP A 301 -3.33 -9.55 36.77
N GLU A 302 -3.79 -10.81 36.67
CA GLU A 302 -2.95 -11.93 36.24
C GLU A 302 -2.49 -11.74 34.79
N ALA A 303 -3.39 -11.33 33.88
CA ALA A 303 -3.06 -11.07 32.49
C ALA A 303 -2.04 -9.93 32.33
N VAL A 304 -2.13 -8.86 33.13
CA VAL A 304 -1.15 -7.78 33.18
C VAL A 304 0.22 -8.30 33.60
N ALA A 305 0.28 -9.11 34.67
CA ALA A 305 1.54 -9.67 35.15
C ALA A 305 2.20 -10.56 34.08
N LEU A 306 1.39 -11.40 33.42
CA LEU A 306 1.84 -12.27 32.33
C LEU A 306 2.30 -11.47 31.10
N ALA A 307 1.57 -10.43 30.70
CA ALA A 307 1.97 -9.54 29.61
C ALA A 307 3.33 -8.87 29.88
N LYS A 308 3.55 -8.39 31.11
CA LYS A 308 4.83 -7.79 31.51
C LYS A 308 5.97 -8.79 31.51
N ALA A 309 5.70 -10.05 31.87
CA ALA A 309 6.69 -11.13 31.81
C ALA A 309 7.04 -11.55 30.37
N HIS A 310 6.17 -11.24 29.40
CA HIS A 310 6.33 -11.62 27.99
C HIS A 310 6.30 -10.39 27.07
N PRO A 311 7.35 -9.54 27.08
CA PRO A 311 7.35 -8.28 26.33
C PRO A 311 7.30 -8.45 24.80
N SER A 312 7.56 -9.66 24.28
CA SER A 312 7.40 -10.01 22.86
C SER A 312 5.94 -10.24 22.44
N LEU A 313 5.01 -10.39 23.38
CA LEU A 313 3.59 -10.52 23.09
C LEU A 313 3.02 -9.13 22.79
N GLY A 314 2.52 -8.93 21.57
CA GLY A 314 1.82 -7.70 21.24
C GLY A 314 0.47 -7.64 21.97
N VAL A 315 0.32 -6.72 22.92
CA VAL A 315 -0.95 -6.56 23.66
C VAL A 315 -1.79 -5.42 23.09
N GLY A 316 -3.06 -5.68 22.82
CA GLY A 316 -4.09 -4.69 22.46
C GLY A 316 -5.19 -4.58 23.53
N LEU A 317 -6.10 -3.65 23.35
CA LEU A 317 -7.32 -3.54 24.16
C LEU A 317 -8.44 -4.36 23.50
N HIS A 318 -8.97 -5.35 24.23
CA HIS A 318 -10.20 -6.05 23.85
C HIS A 318 -11.42 -5.25 24.32
N PHE A 319 -11.78 -4.23 23.52
CA PHE A 319 -12.82 -3.29 23.94
C PHE A 319 -14.14 -4.01 24.13
N ASN A 320 -14.73 -3.87 25.32
CA ASN A 320 -15.89 -4.66 25.71
C ASN A 320 -17.07 -3.75 26.04
N LEU A 321 -18.22 -4.06 25.45
CA LEU A 321 -19.51 -3.38 25.71
C LEU A 321 -20.66 -4.37 25.96
N THR A 322 -20.36 -5.65 26.12
CA THR A 322 -21.41 -6.70 26.15
C THR A 322 -21.29 -7.71 27.29
N LEU A 323 -20.18 -7.71 28.04
CA LEU A 323 -19.93 -8.65 29.12
C LEU A 323 -19.54 -7.95 30.43
N GLY A 324 -20.19 -8.30 31.53
CA GLY A 324 -19.87 -7.77 32.86
C GLY A 324 -20.30 -6.32 33.07
N THR A 325 -19.65 -5.64 34.01
CA THR A 325 -19.93 -4.24 34.36
C THR A 325 -18.92 -3.29 33.70
N PRO A 326 -19.33 -2.05 33.36
CA PRO A 326 -18.42 -1.04 32.84
C PRO A 326 -17.37 -0.60 33.86
N LEU A 327 -16.30 0.04 33.39
CA LEU A 327 -15.37 0.76 34.26
C LEU A 327 -15.82 2.21 34.53
N CYS A 328 -16.54 2.81 33.57
CA CYS A 328 -17.20 4.08 33.78
C CYS A 328 -18.43 3.90 34.70
N PRO A 329 -18.73 4.86 35.60
CA PRO A 329 -19.97 4.85 36.37
C PRO A 329 -21.21 4.69 35.46
N PRO A 330 -22.11 3.73 35.72
CA PRO A 330 -23.24 3.42 34.82
C PRO A 330 -24.17 4.62 34.50
N ASP A 331 -24.31 5.55 35.45
CA ASP A 331 -25.08 6.79 35.31
C ASP A 331 -24.50 7.76 34.27
N ARG A 332 -23.21 7.66 33.97
CA ARG A 332 -22.54 8.46 32.92
C ARG A 332 -22.65 7.86 31.52
N ILE A 333 -23.05 6.59 31.42
CA ILE A 333 -23.13 5.85 30.15
C ILE A 333 -24.47 5.09 29.98
N PRO A 334 -25.64 5.69 30.25
CA PRO A 334 -26.93 5.00 30.29
C PRO A 334 -27.35 4.36 28.96
N SER A 335 -26.73 4.73 27.83
CA SER A 335 -27.01 4.06 26.56
C SER A 335 -26.38 2.66 26.45
N LEU A 336 -25.39 2.33 27.29
CA LEU A 336 -24.59 1.10 27.20
C LEU A 336 -24.97 0.05 28.26
N VAL A 337 -25.66 0.47 29.32
CA VAL A 337 -25.99 -0.37 30.48
C VAL A 337 -27.48 -0.60 30.64
N ASP A 338 -27.84 -1.72 31.25
CA ASP A 338 -29.21 -2.02 31.66
C ASP A 338 -29.56 -1.42 33.04
N ALA A 339 -30.76 -1.71 33.54
CA ALA A 339 -31.24 -1.19 34.82
C ALA A 339 -30.44 -1.67 36.04
N SER A 340 -29.66 -2.75 35.92
CA SER A 340 -28.75 -3.23 36.96
C SER A 340 -27.38 -2.56 36.93
N GLY A 341 -27.11 -1.73 35.90
CA GLY A 341 -25.80 -1.11 35.66
C GLY A 341 -24.80 -2.02 34.96
N ALA A 342 -25.19 -3.23 34.54
CA ALA A 342 -24.37 -4.13 33.73
C ALA A 342 -24.50 -3.77 32.24
N PHE A 343 -23.51 -4.16 31.43
CA PHE A 343 -23.61 -4.00 29.98
C PHE A 343 -24.79 -4.76 29.38
N PHE A 344 -25.41 -4.19 28.34
CA PHE A 344 -26.40 -4.95 27.57
C PHE A 344 -25.77 -6.22 26.97
N PRO A 345 -26.47 -7.37 27.02
CA PRO A 345 -26.01 -8.54 26.31
C PRO A 345 -25.96 -8.25 24.81
N ARG A 346 -25.12 -8.97 24.09
CA ARG A 346 -24.84 -8.77 22.66
C ARG A 346 -26.03 -8.36 21.79
N ARG A 347 -27.13 -9.13 21.84
CA ARG A 347 -28.32 -8.86 21.00
C ARG A 347 -28.99 -7.54 21.36
N GLY A 348 -28.97 -7.18 22.64
CA GLY A 348 -29.49 -5.91 23.13
C GLY A 348 -28.66 -4.73 22.60
N LEU A 349 -27.33 -4.82 22.70
CA LEU A 349 -26.43 -3.80 22.15
C LEU A 349 -26.56 -3.68 20.63
N GLU A 350 -26.56 -4.80 19.90
CA GLU A 350 -26.73 -4.83 18.43
C GLU A 350 -28.04 -4.14 18.02
N LEU A 351 -29.16 -4.43 18.70
CA LEU A 351 -30.45 -3.80 18.41
C LEU A 351 -30.41 -2.29 18.68
N LYS A 352 -29.84 -1.87 19.81
CA LYS A 352 -29.71 -0.44 20.14
C LYS A 352 -28.84 0.29 19.12
N ALA A 353 -27.73 -0.30 18.70
CA ALA A 353 -26.84 0.27 17.69
C ALA A 353 -27.57 0.45 16.35
N LEU A 354 -28.32 -0.56 15.89
CA LEU A 354 -29.12 -0.49 14.66
C LEU A 354 -30.24 0.56 14.73
N LEU A 355 -30.81 0.79 15.92
CA LEU A 355 -31.81 1.83 16.15
C LEU A 355 -31.21 3.22 16.41
N GLY A 356 -29.88 3.39 16.32
CA GLY A 356 -29.20 4.66 16.60
C GLY A 356 -29.29 5.11 18.06
N ARG A 357 -29.47 4.16 19.00
CA ARG A 357 -29.64 4.40 20.45
C ARG A 357 -28.35 4.14 21.25
N VAL A 358 -27.21 4.06 20.57
CA VAL A 358 -25.89 3.97 21.19
C VAL A 358 -25.24 5.33 21.05
N GLU A 359 -25.08 6.04 22.17
CA GLU A 359 -24.50 7.38 22.19
C GLU A 359 -22.99 7.31 22.08
N SER A 360 -22.43 8.00 21.08
CA SER A 360 -20.99 8.01 20.81
C SER A 360 -20.16 8.60 21.94
N SER A 361 -20.69 9.57 22.69
CA SER A 361 -20.03 10.12 23.88
C SER A 361 -19.91 9.09 25.00
N HIS A 362 -20.93 8.26 25.22
CA HIS A 362 -20.87 7.18 26.22
C HIS A 362 -19.85 6.12 25.83
N VAL A 363 -19.76 5.78 24.54
CA VAL A 363 -18.74 4.86 24.01
C VAL A 363 -17.33 5.43 24.27
N ALA A 364 -17.10 6.71 23.98
CA ALA A 364 -15.81 7.36 24.20
C ALA A 364 -15.39 7.33 25.69
N LEU A 365 -16.32 7.63 26.61
CA LEU A 365 -16.06 7.60 28.05
C LEU A 365 -15.65 6.21 28.55
N GLU A 366 -16.35 5.16 28.11
CA GLU A 366 -16.00 3.79 28.49
C GLU A 366 -14.69 3.33 27.82
N LEU A 367 -14.47 3.71 26.56
CA LEU A 367 -13.23 3.40 25.84
C LEU A 367 -12.01 4.01 26.54
N GLU A 368 -12.10 5.27 26.95
CA GLU A 368 -11.07 5.93 27.76
C GLU A 368 -10.84 5.20 29.08
N ALA A 369 -11.91 4.85 29.81
CA ALA A 369 -11.79 4.13 31.09
C ALA A 369 -11.08 2.78 30.94
N GLN A 370 -11.45 1.99 29.93
CA GLN A 370 -10.82 0.71 29.63
C GLN A 370 -9.35 0.87 29.20
N TYR A 371 -9.06 1.80 28.28
CA TYR A 371 -7.69 2.08 27.86
C TYR A 371 -6.81 2.55 29.02
N HIS A 372 -7.29 3.49 29.83
CA HIS A 372 -6.56 4.01 30.98
C HIS A 372 -6.28 2.94 32.03
N ARG A 373 -7.17 1.96 32.22
CA ARG A 373 -6.89 0.84 33.12
C ARG A 373 -5.68 0.02 32.65
N LEU A 374 -5.57 -0.26 31.35
CA LEU A 374 -4.38 -0.93 30.80
C LEU A 374 -3.12 -0.05 30.92
N ALA A 375 -3.24 1.23 30.59
CA ALA A 375 -2.12 2.17 30.63
C ALA A 375 -1.58 2.39 32.05
N HIS A 376 -2.45 2.58 33.04
CA HIS A 376 -2.07 2.69 34.46
C HIS A 376 -1.48 1.40 35.01
N ALA A 377 -1.91 0.25 34.50
CA ALA A 377 -1.29 -1.02 34.77
C ALA A 377 0.12 -1.16 34.14
N GLY A 378 0.60 -0.17 33.37
CA GLY A 378 1.92 -0.12 32.77
C GLY A 378 2.04 -0.82 31.42
N LEU A 379 0.92 -1.18 30.79
CA LEU A 379 0.90 -1.74 29.44
C LEU A 379 0.87 -0.62 28.40
N LYS A 380 1.37 -0.92 27.20
CA LYS A 380 1.30 -0.04 26.02
C LYS A 380 0.49 -0.74 24.93
N PRO A 381 -0.85 -0.56 24.90
CA PRO A 381 -1.68 -1.19 23.90
C PRO A 381 -1.22 -0.83 22.49
N THR A 382 -1.19 -1.79 21.58
CA THR A 382 -0.75 -1.63 20.18
C THR A 382 -1.92 -1.42 19.22
N HIS A 383 -3.10 -1.92 19.59
CA HIS A 383 -4.30 -1.88 18.76
C HIS A 383 -5.57 -2.06 19.60
N ILE A 384 -6.71 -1.88 18.94
CA ILE A 384 -8.03 -2.11 19.49
C ILE A 384 -8.79 -3.09 18.59
N ASP A 385 -9.38 -4.11 19.21
CA ASP A 385 -10.49 -4.85 18.66
C ASP A 385 -11.68 -4.78 19.63
N GLY A 386 -12.72 -5.59 19.42
CA GLY A 386 -13.89 -5.56 20.28
C GLY A 386 -14.42 -6.94 20.57
N HIS A 387 -14.80 -7.16 21.84
CA HIS A 387 -15.49 -8.37 22.25
C HIS A 387 -16.75 -8.55 21.40
N GLN A 388 -16.84 -9.70 20.73
CA GLN A 388 -17.89 -10.04 19.78
C GLN A 388 -18.04 -9.04 18.60
N HIS A 389 -16.97 -8.32 18.28
CA HIS A 389 -16.88 -7.25 17.28
C HIS A 389 -17.79 -6.04 17.56
N CYS A 390 -18.04 -5.72 18.82
CA CYS A 390 -18.85 -4.56 19.19
C CYS A 390 -18.26 -3.23 18.66
N HIS A 391 -16.93 -3.15 18.47
CA HIS A 391 -16.20 -1.97 18.02
C HIS A 391 -16.55 -1.50 16.61
N VAL A 392 -17.19 -2.35 15.79
CA VAL A 392 -17.61 -1.99 14.43
C VAL A 392 -19.12 -1.76 14.29
N LEU A 393 -19.86 -1.74 15.40
CA LEU A 393 -21.29 -1.44 15.40
C LEU A 393 -21.55 0.04 15.07
N PRO A 394 -22.73 0.37 14.49
CA PRO A 394 -23.18 1.74 14.35
C PRO A 394 -23.17 2.49 15.70
N GLY A 395 -22.68 3.73 15.69
CA GLY A 395 -22.50 4.55 16.90
C GLY A 395 -21.22 4.26 17.70
N VAL A 396 -20.54 3.13 17.43
CA VAL A 396 -19.31 2.70 18.13
C VAL A 396 -18.04 2.91 17.29
N LEU A 397 -18.06 2.58 15.99
CA LEU A 397 -16.86 2.63 15.15
C LEU A 397 -16.22 4.02 15.05
N GLY A 398 -17.04 5.08 15.00
CA GLY A 398 -16.55 6.46 14.93
C GLY A 398 -15.65 6.81 16.12
N PRO A 399 -16.18 6.77 17.36
CA PRO A 399 -15.41 7.00 18.58
C PRO A 399 -14.14 6.16 18.68
N VAL A 400 -14.22 4.86 18.36
CA VAL A 400 -13.06 3.96 18.40
C VAL A 400 -12.00 4.38 17.37
N ALA A 401 -12.41 4.70 16.13
CA ALA A 401 -11.48 5.12 15.09
C ALA A 401 -10.80 6.46 15.42
N ASP A 402 -11.55 7.41 15.98
CA ASP A 402 -11.01 8.70 16.41
C ASP A 402 -10.02 8.53 17.57
N PHE A 403 -10.35 7.66 18.53
CA PHE A 403 -9.46 7.31 19.62
C PHE A 403 -8.17 6.64 19.12
N CYS A 404 -8.27 5.66 18.21
CA CYS A 404 -7.11 5.01 17.58
C CYS A 404 -6.21 6.03 16.88
N ARG A 405 -6.80 7.00 16.16
CA ARG A 405 -6.05 8.07 15.49
C ARG A 405 -5.30 8.96 16.48
N ALA A 406 -5.95 9.35 17.58
CA ALA A 406 -5.37 10.20 18.60
C ALA A 406 -4.21 9.53 19.36
N HIS A 407 -4.28 8.20 19.55
CA HIS A 407 -3.31 7.44 20.33
C HIS A 407 -2.30 6.65 19.47
N GLY A 408 -2.39 6.75 18.14
CA GLY A 408 -1.52 5.99 17.22
C GLY A 408 -1.72 4.46 17.30
N LEU A 409 -2.94 4.00 17.59
CA LEU A 409 -3.26 2.58 17.74
C LEU A 409 -3.76 1.98 16.42
N GLY A 410 -3.44 0.71 16.19
CA GLY A 410 -4.10 -0.08 15.15
C GLY A 410 -5.57 -0.39 15.48
N ILE A 411 -6.34 -0.81 14.48
CA ILE A 411 -7.72 -1.27 14.65
C ILE A 411 -7.98 -2.54 13.85
N ARG A 412 -8.62 -3.53 14.48
CA ARG A 412 -9.09 -4.75 13.80
C ARG A 412 -10.24 -4.44 12.84
N CYS A 413 -10.11 -4.88 11.61
CA CYS A 413 -11.17 -4.97 10.61
C CYS A 413 -11.69 -6.41 10.52
N PRO A 414 -12.82 -6.76 11.16
CA PRO A 414 -13.38 -8.11 11.14
C PRO A 414 -14.15 -8.38 9.84
N ARG A 415 -13.54 -8.10 8.69
CA ARG A 415 -14.16 -8.31 7.37
C ARG A 415 -14.12 -9.81 7.04
N PRO A 416 -15.27 -10.51 6.96
CA PRO A 416 -15.26 -11.97 6.83
C PRO A 416 -14.62 -12.44 5.53
N ALA A 417 -13.71 -13.41 5.64
CA ALA A 417 -13.15 -14.14 4.50
C ALA A 417 -14.21 -15.06 3.83
N PRO A 418 -13.97 -15.54 2.59
CA PRO A 418 -14.79 -16.58 2.00
C PRO A 418 -14.79 -17.87 2.84
N LEU A 419 -15.95 -18.51 3.01
CA LEU A 419 -16.06 -19.75 3.81
C LEU A 419 -15.25 -20.90 3.18
N ILE A 420 -14.66 -21.75 4.02
CA ILE A 420 -14.12 -23.06 3.63
C ILE A 420 -15.26 -24.05 3.71
N ARG A 421 -15.60 -24.69 2.59
CA ARG A 421 -16.67 -25.70 2.54
C ARG A 421 -16.04 -27.08 2.53
N ARG A 422 -16.30 -27.86 3.57
CA ARG A 422 -15.94 -29.28 3.62
C ARG A 422 -17.14 -30.11 3.16
N SER A 423 -16.89 -31.12 2.32
CA SER A 423 -17.92 -32.10 2.00
C SER A 423 -18.20 -32.93 3.25
N SER A 424 -19.41 -32.82 3.81
CA SER A 424 -19.91 -33.91 4.64
C SER A 424 -20.00 -35.15 3.75
N GLN A 425 -19.44 -36.28 4.15
CA GLN A 425 -19.80 -37.54 3.51
C GLN A 425 -21.34 -37.65 3.57
N GLY A 426 -22.00 -37.54 2.41
CA GLY A 426 -23.45 -37.71 2.27
C GLY A 426 -24.34 -36.49 2.55
N SER A 427 -24.18 -35.36 1.82
CA SER A 427 -25.29 -34.51 1.30
C SER A 427 -24.80 -33.11 0.87
N PRO A 428 -25.37 -32.49 -0.18
CA PRO A 428 -25.04 -31.13 -0.56
C PRO A 428 -25.71 -30.12 0.39
N ALA A 429 -25.01 -29.69 1.43
CA ALA A 429 -25.50 -28.63 2.30
C ALA A 429 -25.52 -27.27 1.56
N LYS A 430 -26.70 -26.86 1.08
CA LYS A 430 -26.99 -25.46 0.74
C LYS A 430 -27.22 -24.67 2.03
N THR A 431 -26.17 -24.38 2.79
CA THR A 431 -26.27 -23.42 3.90
C THR A 431 -26.08 -22.00 3.36
N PRO A 432 -27.07 -21.09 3.53
CA PRO A 432 -26.87 -19.69 3.23
C PRO A 432 -25.75 -19.14 4.12
N ARG A 433 -24.96 -18.18 3.62
CA ARG A 433 -24.11 -17.35 4.50
C ARG A 433 -24.97 -16.88 5.65
N SER A 434 -24.49 -16.99 6.90
CA SER A 434 -25.28 -16.52 8.04
C SER A 434 -25.68 -15.06 7.76
N LEU A 435 -26.97 -14.74 7.89
CA LEU A 435 -27.51 -13.39 7.65
C LEU A 435 -26.69 -12.33 8.39
N ARG A 436 -26.15 -12.71 9.56
CA ARG A 436 -25.23 -11.92 10.38
C ARG A 436 -23.91 -11.58 9.67
N SER A 437 -23.26 -12.53 8.98
CA SER A 437 -22.02 -12.27 8.23
C SER A 437 -22.24 -11.31 7.05
N LEU A 438 -23.41 -11.40 6.39
CA LEU A 438 -23.80 -10.48 5.32
C LEU A 438 -24.06 -9.08 5.88
N LEU A 439 -24.77 -8.99 7.01
CA LEU A 439 -25.03 -7.72 7.70
C LEU A 439 -23.72 -7.06 8.14
N LEU A 440 -22.82 -7.80 8.79
CA LEU A 440 -21.51 -7.28 9.20
C LEU A 440 -20.71 -6.77 8.00
N LYS A 441 -20.68 -7.53 6.89
CA LYS A 441 -19.99 -7.11 5.66
C LYS A 441 -20.60 -5.83 5.07
N ALA A 442 -21.93 -5.70 5.08
CA ALA A 442 -22.62 -4.50 4.62
C ALA A 442 -22.29 -3.29 5.50
N LEU A 443 -22.36 -3.46 6.82
CA LEU A 443 -22.03 -2.42 7.81
C LEU A 443 -20.58 -1.95 7.66
N LEU A 444 -19.62 -2.88 7.55
CA LEU A 444 -18.22 -2.54 7.33
C LEU A 444 -18.01 -1.81 6.00
N SER A 445 -18.64 -2.25 4.91
CA SER A 445 -18.51 -1.57 3.61
C SER A 445 -19.04 -0.14 3.64
N TRP A 446 -20.06 0.12 4.47
CA TRP A 446 -20.65 1.45 4.65
C TRP A 446 -19.83 2.31 5.62
N GLN A 447 -19.50 1.82 6.82
CA GLN A 447 -18.90 2.64 7.88
C GLN A 447 -17.38 2.76 7.79
N TRP A 448 -16.69 1.69 7.37
CA TRP A 448 -15.22 1.63 7.43
C TRP A 448 -14.53 2.74 6.63
N PRO A 449 -14.91 3.03 5.35
CA PRO A 449 -14.27 4.09 4.58
C PRO A 449 -14.49 5.50 5.16
N ARG A 450 -15.53 5.69 5.98
CA ARG A 450 -15.86 6.98 6.60
C ARG A 450 -15.04 7.26 7.85
N HIS A 451 -14.85 6.25 8.69
CA HIS A 451 -14.25 6.43 10.02
C HIS A 451 -12.81 5.93 10.10
N ALA A 452 -12.52 4.76 9.52
CA ALA A 452 -11.27 4.04 9.73
C ALA A 452 -10.26 4.16 8.58
N ARG A 453 -10.54 4.99 7.55
CA ARG A 453 -9.60 5.22 6.45
C ARG A 453 -8.29 5.82 6.97
N GLY A 454 -7.17 5.21 6.58
CA GLY A 454 -5.81 5.64 6.95
C GLY A 454 -5.32 5.14 8.31
N LEU A 455 -6.16 4.45 9.10
CA LEU A 455 -5.69 3.75 10.30
C LEU A 455 -4.91 2.49 9.93
N ALA A 456 -3.92 2.14 10.75
CA ALA A 456 -3.26 0.85 10.67
C ALA A 456 -4.25 -0.25 11.05
N GLY A 457 -4.33 -1.31 10.26
CA GLY A 457 -5.22 -2.44 10.51
C GLY A 457 -4.87 -3.62 9.62
N ASN A 458 -5.53 -4.74 9.84
CA ASN A 458 -5.42 -5.92 8.99
C ASN A 458 -6.18 -5.72 7.66
N ASP A 459 -5.60 -6.22 6.58
CA ASP A 459 -6.19 -6.24 5.24
C ASP A 459 -7.13 -7.43 5.05
N SER A 460 -6.85 -8.54 5.73
CA SER A 460 -7.65 -9.76 5.73
C SER A 460 -7.84 -10.33 7.14
N PHE A 461 -9.00 -10.97 7.36
CA PHE A 461 -9.42 -11.49 8.66
C PHE A 461 -10.01 -12.88 8.50
N THR A 462 -9.58 -13.83 9.33
CA THR A 462 -10.10 -15.19 9.32
C THR A 462 -10.14 -15.80 10.72
N SER A 463 -10.93 -16.86 10.89
CA SER A 463 -11.01 -17.63 12.13
C SER A 463 -11.51 -19.05 11.85
N VAL A 464 -11.43 -19.94 12.83
CA VAL A 464 -11.98 -21.31 12.71
C VAL A 464 -13.48 -21.33 12.39
N PHE A 465 -14.21 -20.25 12.69
CA PHE A 465 -15.62 -20.09 12.33
C PHE A 465 -15.88 -19.90 10.82
N ASP A 466 -14.83 -19.72 10.02
CA ASP A 466 -14.93 -19.71 8.56
C ASP A 466 -14.96 -21.13 7.96
N ILE A 467 -14.65 -22.17 8.76
CA ILE A 467 -14.72 -23.58 8.36
C ILE A 467 -16.14 -24.08 8.55
N VAL A 468 -16.76 -24.57 7.48
CA VAL A 468 -18.15 -25.03 7.49
C VAL A 468 -18.28 -26.44 6.90
N PRO A 469 -18.83 -27.41 7.66
CA PRO A 469 -19.19 -27.32 9.08
C PRO A 469 -17.95 -27.13 9.97
N LEU A 470 -18.14 -26.53 11.16
CA LEU A 470 -17.06 -26.40 12.14
C LEU A 470 -16.59 -27.82 12.53
N PRO A 471 -15.30 -28.14 12.42
CA PRO A 471 -14.79 -29.46 12.78
C PRO A 471 -15.01 -29.76 14.27
N SER A 472 -15.35 -31.00 14.59
CA SER A 472 -15.42 -31.47 15.98
C SER A 472 -14.05 -31.58 16.64
N ARG A 473 -12.97 -31.59 15.84
CA ARG A 473 -11.58 -31.50 16.27
C ARG A 473 -10.85 -30.58 15.31
N LEU A 474 -10.03 -29.69 15.85
CA LEU A 474 -9.16 -28.82 15.08
C LEU A 474 -7.77 -29.44 14.96
N ALA A 475 -7.16 -29.29 13.80
CA ALA A 475 -5.80 -29.70 13.51
C ALA A 475 -4.95 -28.51 13.07
N PRO A 476 -3.61 -28.56 13.25
CA PRO A 476 -2.71 -27.53 12.72
C PRO A 476 -2.93 -27.19 11.24
N SER A 477 -3.30 -28.18 10.42
CA SER A 477 -3.59 -28.01 9.00
C SER A 477 -4.79 -27.10 8.73
N ASP A 478 -5.76 -27.03 9.65
CA ASP A 478 -6.94 -26.16 9.51
C ASP A 478 -6.51 -24.68 9.55
N TYR A 479 -5.57 -24.33 10.42
CA TYR A 479 -5.00 -22.98 10.50
C TYR A 479 -4.12 -22.63 9.30
N ALA A 480 -3.34 -23.59 8.80
CA ALA A 480 -2.57 -23.41 7.57
C ALA A 480 -3.50 -23.15 6.37
N GLU A 481 -4.65 -23.86 6.29
CA GLU A 481 -5.66 -23.64 5.26
C GLU A 481 -6.31 -22.25 5.40
N LEU A 482 -6.66 -21.82 6.60
CA LEU A 482 -7.23 -20.49 6.87
C LEU A 482 -6.29 -19.36 6.44
N LEU A 483 -4.99 -19.55 6.64
CA LEU A 483 -3.94 -18.59 6.31
C LEU A 483 -3.45 -18.66 4.86
N ALA A 484 -3.93 -19.59 4.04
CA ALA A 484 -3.41 -19.80 2.69
C ALA A 484 -3.40 -18.50 1.84
N PRO A 485 -2.42 -18.28 0.94
CA PRO A 485 -2.26 -17.01 0.20
C PRO A 485 -3.42 -16.72 -0.76
N SER A 486 -4.24 -17.72 -1.08
CA SER A 486 -5.48 -17.57 -1.84
C SER A 486 -6.60 -16.88 -1.04
N ARG A 487 -6.48 -16.80 0.28
CA ARG A 487 -7.49 -16.27 1.21
C ARG A 487 -7.06 -14.96 1.87
N VAL A 488 -5.77 -14.82 2.16
CA VAL A 488 -5.23 -13.67 2.88
C VAL A 488 -4.44 -12.74 1.97
N GLN A 489 -4.53 -11.44 2.24
CA GLN A 489 -3.82 -10.38 1.53
C GLN A 489 -3.24 -9.41 2.54
N GLY A 490 -2.23 -8.64 2.11
CA GLY A 490 -1.63 -7.59 2.94
C GLY A 490 -1.27 -8.11 4.35
N ALA A 491 -1.57 -7.35 5.40
CA ALA A 491 -1.54 -7.85 6.76
C ALA A 491 -2.74 -8.79 7.04
N ALA A 492 -2.45 -10.02 7.43
CA ALA A 492 -3.46 -11.04 7.68
C ALA A 492 -3.64 -11.26 9.17
N GLU A 493 -4.87 -11.24 9.65
CA GLU A 493 -5.19 -11.61 11.03
C GLU A 493 -5.97 -12.93 11.07
N LEU A 494 -5.47 -13.86 11.90
CA LEU A 494 -6.16 -15.05 12.34
C LEU A 494 -6.57 -14.85 13.81
N MET A 495 -7.87 -14.76 14.05
CA MET A 495 -8.44 -14.70 15.39
C MET A 495 -8.58 -16.09 15.99
N VAL A 496 -8.11 -16.25 17.23
CA VAL A 496 -8.18 -17.48 18.02
C VAL A 496 -8.71 -17.24 19.43
N HIS A 497 -9.26 -18.27 20.07
CA HIS A 497 -9.81 -18.20 21.43
C HIS A 497 -9.32 -19.35 22.32
N PRO A 498 -8.00 -19.50 22.53
CA PRO A 498 -7.46 -20.63 23.27
C PRO A 498 -7.84 -20.57 24.75
N SER A 499 -8.22 -21.71 25.33
CA SER A 499 -8.41 -21.89 26.77
C SER A 499 -7.92 -23.26 27.21
N SER A 500 -7.27 -23.35 28.37
CA SER A 500 -6.84 -24.62 28.96
C SER A 500 -7.97 -25.39 29.63
N ASP A 501 -9.12 -24.75 29.86
CA ASP A 501 -10.29 -25.30 30.55
C ASP A 501 -11.55 -24.52 30.13
N ALA A 502 -12.41 -25.16 29.35
CA ALA A 502 -13.69 -24.67 28.87
C ALA A 502 -14.75 -24.60 29.99
N GLY A 503 -14.57 -25.36 31.07
CA GLY A 503 -15.43 -25.30 32.24
C GLY A 503 -15.48 -23.91 32.86
N GLN A 504 -14.35 -23.21 32.89
CA GLN A 504 -14.25 -21.82 33.36
C GLN A 504 -14.93 -20.80 32.43
N LEU A 505 -15.21 -21.17 31.17
CA LEU A 505 -15.88 -20.30 30.19
C LEU A 505 -17.40 -20.44 30.19
N LYS A 506 -17.95 -21.43 30.93
CA LYS A 506 -19.37 -21.72 30.97
C LYS A 506 -20.17 -20.52 31.46
N GLY A 507 -21.10 -20.05 30.63
CA GLY A 507 -21.95 -18.89 30.93
C GLY A 507 -21.32 -17.53 30.62
N LEU A 508 -20.01 -17.47 30.35
CA LEU A 508 -19.31 -16.25 29.92
C LEU A 508 -19.26 -16.12 28.41
N THR A 509 -19.07 -17.23 27.70
CA THR A 509 -19.01 -17.26 26.24
C THR A 509 -19.65 -18.53 25.66
N ARG A 510 -19.96 -18.50 24.36
CA ARG A 510 -20.55 -19.63 23.62
C ARG A 510 -19.52 -20.51 22.91
N ILE A 511 -18.25 -20.17 23.04
CA ILE A 511 -17.14 -20.80 22.30
C ILE A 511 -16.37 -21.84 23.12
N GLY A 512 -16.77 -22.10 24.38
CA GLY A 512 -16.01 -22.94 25.31
C GLY A 512 -15.54 -24.28 24.72
N ASP A 513 -16.45 -25.03 24.07
CA ASP A 513 -16.12 -26.34 23.47
C ASP A 513 -15.08 -26.23 22.33
N VAL A 514 -15.02 -25.07 21.67
CA VAL A 514 -14.06 -24.79 20.58
C VAL A 514 -12.73 -24.32 21.15
N SER A 515 -12.74 -23.58 22.26
CA SER A 515 -11.54 -22.98 22.87
C SER A 515 -10.49 -23.99 23.34
N GLU A 516 -10.90 -25.10 23.94
CA GLU A 516 -9.96 -26.18 24.31
C GLU A 516 -9.38 -26.88 23.08
N ALA A 517 -10.21 -27.11 22.05
CA ALA A 517 -9.76 -27.70 20.80
C ALA A 517 -8.80 -26.76 20.05
N GLU A 518 -9.07 -25.45 20.06
CA GLU A 518 -8.18 -24.44 19.51
C GLU A 518 -6.84 -24.46 20.24
N TYR A 519 -6.85 -24.44 21.58
CA TYR A 519 -5.65 -24.49 22.40
C TYR A 519 -4.78 -25.71 22.09
N ALA A 520 -5.37 -26.91 22.08
CA ALA A 520 -4.64 -28.13 21.76
C ALA A 520 -4.03 -28.12 20.35
N ALA A 521 -4.79 -27.64 19.36
CA ALA A 521 -4.33 -27.58 17.98
C ALA A 521 -3.24 -26.53 17.77
N LEU A 522 -3.31 -25.38 18.45
CA LEU A 522 -2.28 -24.33 18.40
C LEU A 522 -0.98 -24.79 19.06
N LEU A 523 -1.03 -25.52 20.19
CA LEU A 523 0.18 -26.09 20.80
C LEU A 523 0.84 -27.17 19.94
N ALA A 524 0.04 -27.92 19.18
CA ALA A 524 0.52 -28.93 18.24
C ALA A 524 1.03 -28.34 16.92
N ALA A 525 0.79 -27.04 16.65
CA ALA A 525 1.15 -26.43 15.39
C ALA A 525 2.66 -26.16 15.28
N ASP A 526 3.18 -26.29 14.05
CA ASP A 526 4.52 -25.86 13.70
C ASP A 526 4.49 -24.39 13.24
N VAL A 527 5.22 -23.53 13.96
CA VAL A 527 5.28 -22.08 13.72
C VAL A 527 5.79 -21.77 12.32
N GLY A 528 6.82 -22.51 11.87
CA GLY A 528 7.42 -22.33 10.55
C GLY A 528 6.45 -22.72 9.44
N ALA A 529 5.70 -23.81 9.62
CA ALA A 529 4.68 -24.25 8.69
C ALA A 529 3.51 -23.26 8.59
N LEU A 530 3.05 -22.68 9.69
CA LEU A 530 2.00 -21.65 9.67
C LEU A 530 2.45 -20.36 8.96
N ALA A 531 3.67 -19.89 9.27
CA ALA A 531 4.27 -18.73 8.61
C ALA A 531 4.47 -18.98 7.10
N ALA A 532 4.97 -20.18 6.74
CA ALA A 532 5.15 -20.59 5.35
C ALA A 532 3.83 -20.75 4.60
N ALA A 533 2.80 -21.34 5.22
CA ALA A 533 1.46 -21.48 4.65
C ALA A 533 0.83 -20.12 4.37
N ALA A 534 1.02 -19.16 5.28
CA ALA A 534 0.60 -17.79 5.07
C ALA A 534 1.44 -17.06 4.01
N GLY A 535 2.60 -17.61 3.66
CA GLY A 535 3.63 -16.96 2.86
C GLY A 535 3.93 -15.59 3.43
N GLY A 536 4.37 -15.53 4.70
CA GLY A 536 4.62 -14.29 5.45
C GLY A 536 5.42 -14.53 6.72
N ARG A 537 5.68 -13.47 7.48
CA ARG A 537 6.27 -13.53 8.83
C ARG A 537 5.21 -13.36 9.89
N LEU A 538 5.35 -14.08 10.99
CA LEU A 538 4.53 -13.83 12.17
C LEU A 538 4.96 -12.52 12.84
N GLY A 539 4.00 -11.83 13.45
CA GLY A 539 4.23 -10.60 14.20
C GLY A 539 2.93 -10.10 14.80
N HIS A 540 2.92 -8.88 15.32
CA HIS A 540 1.75 -8.32 16.00
C HIS A 540 1.36 -6.96 15.43
N TYR A 541 0.24 -6.41 15.87
CA TYR A 541 -0.27 -5.12 15.37
C TYR A 541 0.72 -3.95 15.51
N GLY A 542 1.65 -3.99 16.46
CA GLY A 542 2.71 -2.99 16.61
C GLY A 542 3.72 -2.98 15.46
N ASP A 543 3.76 -4.05 14.66
CA ASP A 543 4.58 -4.13 13.44
C ASP A 543 3.92 -3.44 12.23
N LEU A 544 2.63 -3.10 12.33
CA LEU A 544 1.94 -2.36 11.28
C LEU A 544 2.45 -0.93 11.27
N ARG A 545 3.03 -0.50 10.15
CA ARG A 545 3.41 0.90 9.98
C ARG A 545 2.14 1.75 9.90
N PRO A 546 2.05 2.88 10.61
CA PRO A 546 1.02 3.87 10.33
C PRO A 546 1.15 4.30 8.86
N VAL A 547 0.01 4.44 8.17
CA VAL A 547 0.01 5.09 6.85
C VAL A 547 0.48 6.52 7.07
N PRO A 548 1.57 7.00 6.42
CA PRO A 548 2.02 8.36 6.59
C PRO A 548 0.88 9.32 6.25
N SER A 549 0.49 10.15 7.20
CA SER A 549 -0.55 11.15 7.02
C SER A 549 -0.07 12.18 5.99
N SER A 550 -0.67 12.16 4.81
CA SER A 550 -0.46 13.20 3.81
C SER A 550 -1.27 14.45 4.14
N THR A 551 -1.15 15.02 5.34
CA THR A 551 -1.55 16.40 5.65
C THR A 551 -1.01 16.82 7.03
N PRO A 552 -0.27 17.94 7.14
CA PRO A 552 -0.12 18.60 8.43
C PRO A 552 -1.48 19.18 8.83
N MET A 553 -1.99 18.80 10.00
CA MET A 553 -3.07 19.58 10.63
C MET A 553 -2.50 20.95 10.97
N THR A 554 -2.84 21.95 10.15
CA THR A 554 -2.69 23.33 10.55
C THR A 554 -3.59 23.57 11.76
N GLY A 555 -2.97 23.94 12.88
CA GLY A 555 -3.67 24.27 14.11
C GLY A 555 -4.69 25.36 13.86
N ARG A 556 -5.94 25.10 14.28
CA ARG A 556 -6.86 26.18 14.60
C ARG A 556 -6.52 26.64 16.01
N SER A 557 -5.83 27.77 16.06
CA SER A 557 -5.89 28.69 17.19
C SER A 557 -7.01 29.72 16.89
N ALA A 558 -7.55 30.27 17.97
CA ALA A 558 -8.77 31.08 18.12
C ALA A 558 -10.04 30.27 18.41
#